data_AF-A0A196MJV9-F1
#
_entry.id   AF-A0A196MJV9-F1
#
_cell.length_a   1.000
_cell.length_b   1.000
_cell.length_c   1.000
_cell.angle_alpha   90.00
_cell.angle_beta   90.00
_cell.angle_gamma   90.00
#
_symmetry.space_group_name_H-M   'P 1'
#
loop_
_entity.id
_entity.type
_entity.pdbx_description
1 polymer ?
#
loop_
_entity_poly.entity_id
_entity_poly.type
_entity_poly.pdbx_seq_one_letter_code
_entity_poly.pdbx_strand_id
1 'polypeptide(L)'
;MLAGLGLAASSMGTAQAAWYQAQTRHFTVYSEGNDQKLRGFAERLEKFDYLLRVVTRVTDPEQGSPVKVYLLSNEAKVKTLARNPNIGGFYTTSDRTAFAVLSRGAKTSEFDFGAEEILFHEYTHHFMLHHFPAAYPAWYVEGFAEFFSVIKFPKDGSIEFGHVPLARAPGLVLGSPYPVKNLFARDTDGLSLRDGDRYYGTAWLLTHYFQYKADRRAEIARYLKDVADGVKNMQPDSYFAGGLAGLEKDLKAYMRHRLSASELKPKELKIDTITVAPVDPAQGAVIEDELRLINHPRTEDLPELVTAIRATAAKYPDSAYTAALLAEAEWAAEQKDSALADADRAIAIDPKSARAYAVRAQALLEKAHDSDKAEDWKAALTAIVRANRADTEDPVPLALFYRYHAMRGGKMPDLGYDGLYKAFTLLPQSPDYRFSFAHATALRGDYKTASILLDPIAYSPHGSDMRDAALRLKAEFDAQAEEKGKGAPPAGSPTPAP
;
A
#
# COMPACT_ATOMS: atom_id res chain seq x y z
N MET A 1 -34.28 -45.39 45.03
CA MET A 1 -34.53 -44.83 43.69
C MET A 1 -33.48 -43.76 43.46
N LEU A 2 -32.54 -44.01 42.55
CA LEU A 2 -31.40 -43.13 42.26
C LEU A 2 -31.83 -41.92 41.42
N ALA A 3 -31.39 -40.73 41.83
CA ALA A 3 -31.58 -39.47 41.14
C ALA A 3 -30.63 -39.38 39.94
N GLY A 4 -31.18 -39.10 38.75
CA GLY A 4 -30.40 -38.79 37.55
C GLY A 4 -30.28 -37.27 37.37
N LEU A 5 -29.09 -36.73 37.58
CA LEU A 5 -28.71 -35.41 37.06
C LEU A 5 -28.38 -35.57 35.57
N GLY A 6 -29.23 -35.03 34.70
CA GLY A 6 -28.87 -34.78 33.31
C GLY A 6 -28.07 -33.48 33.23
N LEU A 7 -26.74 -33.58 33.10
CA LEU A 7 -25.93 -32.45 32.65
C LEU A 7 -26.26 -32.20 31.18
N ALA A 8 -26.96 -31.10 30.91
CA ALA A 8 -26.98 -30.50 29.58
C ALA A 8 -25.56 -29.98 29.30
N ALA A 9 -24.80 -30.73 28.50
CA ALA A 9 -23.54 -30.25 27.95
C ALA A 9 -23.86 -29.14 26.94
N SER A 10 -23.86 -27.90 27.41
CA SER A 10 -23.75 -26.73 26.54
C SER A 10 -22.42 -26.85 25.80
N SER A 11 -22.48 -27.25 24.53
CA SER A 11 -21.35 -27.04 23.63
C SER A 11 -21.05 -25.54 23.62
N MET A 12 -20.05 -25.12 24.38
CA MET A 12 -19.41 -23.82 24.20
C MET A 12 -18.68 -23.90 22.87
N GLY A 13 -19.42 -23.83 21.77
CA GLY A 13 -18.85 -23.37 20.52
C GLY A 13 -18.25 -22.01 20.85
N THR A 14 -16.93 -21.89 20.71
CA THR A 14 -16.26 -20.60 20.71
C THR A 14 -17.01 -19.73 19.70
N ALA A 15 -17.84 -18.80 20.19
CA ALA A 15 -18.55 -17.87 19.33
C ALA A 15 -17.49 -17.05 18.62
N GLN A 16 -17.16 -17.43 17.38
CA GLN A 16 -16.25 -16.68 16.54
C GLN A 16 -16.83 -15.28 16.42
N ALA A 17 -16.04 -14.26 16.71
CA ALA A 17 -16.54 -12.88 16.71
C ALA A 17 -17.07 -12.55 15.31
N ALA A 18 -18.35 -12.18 15.23
CA ALA A 18 -18.98 -11.84 13.96
C ALA A 18 -18.29 -10.61 13.35
N TRP A 19 -17.81 -10.73 12.11
CA TRP A 19 -17.22 -9.60 11.39
C TRP A 19 -18.29 -8.73 10.74
N TYR A 20 -18.05 -7.43 10.71
CA TYR A 20 -18.85 -6.45 9.97
C TYR A 20 -17.98 -5.73 8.97
N GLN A 21 -18.58 -5.32 7.86
CA GLN A 21 -17.93 -4.55 6.83
C GLN A 21 -18.66 -3.24 6.56
N ALA A 22 -17.91 -2.18 6.27
CA ALA A 22 -18.40 -0.94 5.70
C ALA A 22 -17.77 -0.72 4.32
N GLN A 23 -18.61 -0.65 3.29
CA GLN A 23 -18.22 -0.30 1.93
C GLN A 23 -18.46 1.19 1.70
N THR A 24 -17.45 1.85 1.16
CA THR A 24 -17.51 3.21 0.66
C THR A 24 -16.94 3.25 -0.76
N ARG A 25 -16.78 4.45 -1.35
CA ARG A 25 -16.21 4.59 -2.69
C ARG A 25 -14.74 4.16 -2.73
N HIS A 26 -13.96 4.58 -1.72
CA HIS A 26 -12.50 4.40 -1.67
C HIS A 26 -12.03 3.35 -0.67
N PHE A 27 -12.92 2.86 0.22
CA PHE A 27 -12.54 1.96 1.30
C PHE A 27 -13.49 0.78 1.46
N THR A 28 -12.92 -0.33 1.91
CA THR A 28 -13.68 -1.42 2.53
C THR A 28 -13.12 -1.66 3.92
N VAL A 29 -13.88 -1.31 4.96
CA VAL A 29 -13.45 -1.43 6.35
C VAL A 29 -14.09 -2.67 6.98
N TYR A 30 -13.26 -3.62 7.40
CA TYR A 30 -13.64 -4.78 8.20
C TYR A 30 -13.40 -4.52 9.69
N SER A 31 -14.36 -4.88 10.53
CA SER A 31 -14.21 -4.84 11.98
C SER A 31 -14.58 -6.18 12.59
N GLU A 32 -13.69 -6.72 13.41
CA GLU A 32 -13.98 -7.91 14.21
C GLU A 32 -15.05 -7.53 15.26
N GLY A 33 -16.19 -8.19 15.33
CA GLY A 33 -17.29 -7.82 16.26
C GLY A 33 -18.20 -6.68 15.77
N ASN A 34 -19.37 -6.54 16.41
CA ASN A 34 -20.36 -5.50 16.09
C ASN A 34 -19.85 -4.13 16.55
N ASP A 35 -19.33 -3.33 15.62
CA ASP A 35 -18.92 -1.96 15.90
C ASP A 35 -19.97 -0.96 15.39
N GLN A 36 -20.77 -0.43 16.32
CA GLN A 36 -21.72 0.66 16.05
C GLN A 36 -21.02 1.93 15.51
N LYS A 37 -19.70 2.03 15.64
CA LYS A 37 -18.88 3.15 15.15
C LYS A 37 -18.27 2.89 13.76
N LEU A 38 -18.42 1.70 13.18
CA LEU A 38 -17.81 1.33 11.89
C LEU A 38 -18.19 2.29 10.77
N ARG A 39 -19.48 2.68 10.69
CA ARG A 39 -19.97 3.68 9.73
C ARG A 39 -19.23 5.01 9.87
N GLY A 40 -19.11 5.51 11.10
CA GLY A 40 -18.47 6.79 11.37
C GLY A 40 -16.96 6.76 11.12
N PHE A 41 -16.31 5.61 11.33
CA PHE A 41 -14.91 5.42 10.97
C PHE A 41 -14.70 5.44 9.45
N ALA A 42 -15.53 4.70 8.70
CA ALA A 42 -15.51 4.73 7.24
C ALA A 42 -15.81 6.14 6.67
N GLU A 43 -16.72 6.89 7.30
CA GLU A 43 -16.99 8.29 6.93
C GLU A 43 -15.77 9.19 7.15
N ARG A 44 -15.03 9.02 8.25
CA ARG A 44 -13.79 9.78 8.51
C ARG A 44 -12.70 9.47 7.50
N LEU A 45 -12.62 8.23 7.02
CA LEU A 45 -11.68 7.86 5.94
C LEU A 45 -12.03 8.55 4.62
N GLU A 46 -13.30 8.56 4.23
CA GLU A 46 -13.75 9.31 3.04
C GLU A 46 -13.49 10.82 3.17
N LYS A 47 -13.70 11.40 4.36
CA LYS A 47 -13.33 12.80 4.62
C LYS A 47 -11.83 13.03 4.49
N PHE A 48 -11.02 12.08 4.93
CA PHE A 48 -9.57 12.18 4.86
C PHE A 48 -9.06 12.10 3.41
N ASP A 49 -9.55 11.15 2.62
CA ASP A 49 -9.25 11.09 1.18
C ASP A 49 -9.68 12.38 0.47
N TYR A 50 -10.90 12.86 0.73
CA TYR A 50 -11.37 14.15 0.20
C TYR A 50 -10.44 15.31 0.57
N LEU A 51 -9.98 15.39 1.83
CA LEU A 51 -9.03 16.41 2.27
C LEU A 51 -7.75 16.36 1.42
N LEU A 52 -7.14 15.18 1.29
CA LEU A 52 -5.90 15.01 0.52
C LEU A 52 -6.10 15.44 -0.93
N ARG A 53 -7.19 15.02 -1.57
CA ARG A 53 -7.53 15.40 -2.95
C ARG A 53 -7.70 16.90 -3.13
N VAL A 54 -8.45 17.55 -2.25
CA VAL A 54 -8.68 19.01 -2.33
C VAL A 54 -7.39 19.79 -2.14
N VAL A 55 -6.60 19.44 -1.12
CA VAL A 55 -5.34 20.17 -0.81
C VAL A 55 -4.29 19.96 -1.90
N THR A 56 -4.25 18.78 -2.50
CA THR A 56 -3.27 18.42 -3.54
C THR A 56 -3.78 18.63 -4.98
N ARG A 57 -5.05 19.03 -5.14
CA ARG A 57 -5.73 19.26 -6.43
C ARG A 57 -5.79 18.01 -7.31
N VAL A 58 -5.92 16.84 -6.69
CA VAL A 58 -6.14 15.57 -7.38
C VAL A 58 -7.63 15.38 -7.63
N THR A 59 -8.00 15.09 -8.87
CA THR A 59 -9.38 14.72 -9.24
C THR A 59 -9.63 13.23 -9.04
N ASP A 60 -10.89 12.84 -8.91
CA ASP A 60 -11.32 11.44 -8.78
C ASP A 60 -12.28 11.01 -9.91
N PRO A 61 -11.81 10.93 -11.17
CA PRO A 61 -12.70 10.66 -12.31
C PRO A 61 -13.17 9.19 -12.37
N GLU A 62 -12.35 8.26 -11.89
CA GLU A 62 -12.61 6.81 -11.96
C GLU A 62 -12.59 6.21 -10.55
N GLN A 63 -13.45 5.23 -10.32
CA GLN A 63 -13.42 4.46 -9.09
C GLN A 63 -12.29 3.44 -9.19
N GLY A 64 -11.14 3.74 -8.55
CA GLY A 64 -10.04 2.79 -8.42
C GLY A 64 -10.36 1.64 -7.45
N SER A 65 -9.38 0.76 -7.21
CA SER A 65 -9.51 -0.34 -6.25
C SER A 65 -9.58 0.17 -4.80
N PRO A 66 -10.66 -0.09 -4.05
CA PRO A 66 -10.78 0.37 -2.67
C PRO A 66 -9.67 -0.18 -1.77
N VAL A 67 -9.15 0.66 -0.87
CA VAL A 67 -8.21 0.22 0.18
C VAL A 67 -8.97 -0.57 1.24
N LYS A 68 -8.47 -1.76 1.58
CA LYS A 68 -9.04 -2.55 2.67
C LYS A 68 -8.49 -2.12 4.01
N VAL A 69 -9.33 -1.94 5.02
CA VAL A 69 -8.90 -1.59 6.39
C VAL A 69 -9.44 -2.61 7.36
N TYR A 70 -8.58 -3.26 8.13
CA TYR A 70 -8.95 -4.32 9.07
C TYR A 70 -8.74 -3.85 10.51
N LEU A 71 -9.83 -3.75 11.25
CA LEU A 71 -9.86 -3.39 12.66
C LEU A 71 -9.95 -4.67 13.52
N LEU A 72 -8.79 -5.13 13.98
CA LEU A 72 -8.66 -6.33 14.82
C LEU A 72 -9.07 -6.02 16.27
N SER A 73 -9.49 -7.03 17.02
CA SER A 73 -9.92 -6.88 18.42
C SER A 73 -8.89 -6.29 19.38
N ASN A 74 -7.59 -6.40 19.10
CA ASN A 74 -6.54 -5.90 20.00
C ASN A 74 -5.20 -5.72 19.27
N GLU A 75 -4.31 -4.96 19.92
CA GLU A 75 -2.97 -4.63 19.42
C GLU A 75 -2.02 -5.83 19.35
N ALA A 76 -2.21 -6.85 20.19
CA ALA A 76 -1.36 -8.05 20.16
C ALA A 76 -1.51 -8.79 18.83
N LYS A 77 -2.74 -8.92 18.30
CA LYS A 77 -2.97 -9.48 16.96
C LYS A 77 -2.26 -8.69 15.86
N VAL A 78 -2.31 -7.35 15.93
CA VAL A 78 -1.62 -6.47 14.99
C VAL A 78 -0.11 -6.70 15.02
N LYS A 79 0.49 -6.72 16.22
CA LYS A 79 1.93 -6.95 16.43
C LYS A 79 2.38 -8.32 15.93
N THR A 80 1.59 -9.36 16.18
CA THR A 80 1.85 -10.71 15.67
C THR A 80 1.83 -10.73 14.14
N LEU A 81 0.80 -10.14 13.52
CA LEU A 81 0.68 -10.10 12.07
C LEU A 81 1.81 -9.28 11.42
N ALA A 82 2.16 -8.14 12.01
CA ALA A 82 3.25 -7.28 11.55
C ALA A 82 4.66 -7.85 11.82
N ARG A 83 4.75 -8.89 12.67
CA ARG A 83 6.02 -9.44 13.19
C ARG A 83 6.91 -8.35 13.80
N ASN A 84 6.28 -7.34 14.41
CA ASN A 84 6.95 -6.19 14.99
C ASN A 84 6.27 -5.81 16.32
N PRO A 85 6.96 -5.90 17.47
CA PRO A 85 6.36 -5.60 18.78
C PRO A 85 6.15 -4.09 19.02
N ASN A 86 6.75 -3.23 18.21
CA ASN A 86 6.77 -1.77 18.40
C ASN A 86 5.76 -1.03 17.52
N ILE A 87 4.80 -1.73 16.92
CA ILE A 87 3.84 -1.14 15.97
C ILE A 87 2.41 -1.19 16.52
N GLY A 88 1.65 -0.10 16.32
CA GLY A 88 0.23 0.00 16.69
C GLY A 88 -0.73 -0.25 15.53
N GLY A 89 -0.19 -0.33 14.30
CA GLY A 89 -0.92 -0.43 13.05
C GLY A 89 0.03 -0.34 11.86
N PHE A 90 -0.32 -0.93 10.74
CA PHE A 90 0.51 -0.87 9.54
C PHE A 90 -0.34 -0.82 8.28
N TYR A 91 0.28 -0.35 7.21
CA TYR A 91 -0.22 -0.44 5.85
C TYR A 91 0.78 -1.17 4.98
N THR A 92 0.28 -1.96 4.04
CA THR A 92 1.10 -2.64 3.05
C THR A 92 0.25 -3.03 1.83
N THR A 93 0.89 -3.68 0.86
CA THR A 93 0.23 -4.23 -0.31
C THR A 93 0.53 -5.71 -0.49
N SER A 94 -0.48 -6.47 -0.89
CA SER A 94 -0.30 -7.79 -1.49
C SER A 94 -0.24 -7.67 -3.02
N ASP A 95 -0.33 -8.79 -3.73
CA ASP A 95 -0.54 -8.81 -5.18
C ASP A 95 -1.97 -8.39 -5.58
N ARG A 96 -2.90 -8.23 -4.63
CA ARG A 96 -4.34 -8.06 -4.93
C ARG A 96 -4.86 -6.70 -4.55
N THR A 97 -4.34 -6.18 -3.45
CA THR A 97 -4.96 -5.06 -2.78
C THR A 97 -3.96 -4.37 -1.86
N ALA A 98 -4.20 -3.08 -1.68
CA ALA A 98 -3.63 -2.29 -0.61
C ALA A 98 -4.48 -2.47 0.64
N PHE A 99 -3.84 -2.70 1.78
CA PHE A 99 -4.56 -2.86 3.03
C PHE A 99 -3.84 -2.29 4.23
N ALA A 100 -4.63 -1.85 5.21
CA ALA A 100 -4.17 -1.43 6.52
C ALA A 100 -4.75 -2.33 7.61
N VAL A 101 -3.98 -2.56 8.68
CA VAL A 101 -4.39 -3.34 9.84
C VAL A 101 -4.16 -2.56 11.11
N LEU A 102 -5.18 -2.47 11.96
CA LEU A 102 -5.21 -1.63 13.15
C LEU A 102 -5.88 -2.38 14.29
N SER A 103 -5.65 -1.94 15.52
CA SER A 103 -6.39 -2.43 16.68
C SER A 103 -7.62 -1.59 16.97
N ARG A 104 -8.69 -2.25 17.43
CA ARG A 104 -9.89 -1.61 17.98
C ARG A 104 -9.57 -1.14 19.40
N GLY A 105 -9.00 0.05 19.51
CA GLY A 105 -8.68 0.66 20.80
C GLY A 105 -8.80 2.17 20.71
N ALA A 106 -9.37 2.78 21.76
CA ALA A 106 -9.22 4.22 21.95
C ALA A 106 -7.81 4.51 22.48
N LYS A 107 -7.27 5.69 22.15
CA LYS A 107 -6.02 6.16 22.75
C LYS A 107 -6.11 6.14 24.28
N THR A 108 -5.06 5.65 24.94
CA THR A 108 -4.89 5.71 26.40
C THR A 108 -4.38 7.07 26.88
N SER A 109 -3.64 7.79 26.02
CA SER A 109 -3.10 9.13 26.26
C SER A 109 -3.08 9.97 24.97
N GLU A 110 -3.11 11.29 25.08
CA GLU A 110 -2.92 12.20 23.93
C GLU A 110 -1.49 12.15 23.36
N PHE A 111 -0.54 11.63 24.14
CA PHE A 111 0.86 11.39 23.75
C PHE A 111 1.09 10.01 23.12
N ASP A 112 0.06 9.16 23.04
CA ASP A 112 0.14 7.87 22.35
C ASP A 112 -0.34 8.02 20.90
N PHE A 113 0.25 7.25 19.99
CA PHE A 113 -0.30 7.09 18.64
C PHE A 113 -1.63 6.34 18.71
N GLY A 114 -2.66 6.89 18.09
CA GLY A 114 -3.94 6.21 17.95
C GLY A 114 -4.02 5.48 16.62
N ALA A 115 -4.88 4.46 16.54
CA ALA A 115 -5.13 3.72 15.32
C ALA A 115 -5.47 4.64 14.13
N GLU A 116 -6.25 5.70 14.33
CA GLU A 116 -6.59 6.66 13.27
C GLU A 116 -5.40 7.51 12.82
N GLU A 117 -4.54 7.95 13.75
CA GLU A 117 -3.36 8.75 13.41
C GLU A 117 -2.35 7.93 12.61
N ILE A 118 -2.14 6.68 13.02
CA ILE A 118 -1.33 5.71 12.25
C ILE A 118 -1.95 5.50 10.87
N LEU A 119 -3.26 5.23 10.79
CA LEU A 119 -3.92 5.00 9.50
C LEU A 119 -3.82 6.21 8.56
N PHE A 120 -3.99 7.43 9.07
CA PHE A 120 -3.89 8.62 8.24
C PHE A 120 -2.46 8.89 7.77
N HIS A 121 -1.47 8.64 8.62
CA HIS A 121 -0.06 8.67 8.22
C HIS A 121 0.20 7.67 7.08
N GLU A 122 -0.16 6.41 7.29
CA GLU A 122 0.03 5.34 6.33
C GLU A 122 -0.75 5.54 5.01
N TYR A 123 -2.00 6.00 5.10
CA TYR A 123 -2.80 6.31 3.92
C TYR A 123 -2.24 7.52 3.16
N THR A 124 -1.56 8.45 3.84
CA THR A 124 -0.86 9.53 3.14
C THR A 124 0.30 9.01 2.30
N HIS A 125 1.05 8.00 2.78
CA HIS A 125 2.02 7.28 1.93
C HIS A 125 1.34 6.60 0.74
N HIS A 126 0.22 5.90 0.95
CA HIS A 126 -0.57 5.30 -0.13
C HIS A 126 -0.95 6.32 -1.20
N PHE A 127 -1.51 7.45 -0.78
CA PHE A 127 -1.97 8.54 -1.64
C PHE A 127 -0.81 9.17 -2.42
N MET A 128 0.31 9.40 -1.74
CA MET A 128 1.52 9.95 -2.35
C MET A 128 2.09 9.02 -3.42
N LEU A 129 2.21 7.71 -3.13
CA LEU A 129 2.67 6.71 -4.10
C LEU A 129 1.74 6.56 -5.31
N HIS A 130 0.44 6.78 -5.13
CA HIS A 130 -0.54 6.70 -6.20
C HIS A 130 -0.48 7.92 -7.13
N HIS A 131 -0.54 9.12 -6.56
CA HIS A 131 -0.75 10.36 -7.32
C HIS A 131 0.52 11.14 -7.61
N PHE A 132 1.58 10.92 -6.84
CA PHE A 132 2.86 11.62 -6.97
C PHE A 132 4.03 10.61 -6.98
N PRO A 133 4.09 9.66 -7.94
CA PRO A 133 5.16 8.66 -8.00
C PRO A 133 6.45 9.26 -8.54
N ALA A 134 7.19 10.01 -7.72
CA ALA A 134 8.47 10.62 -8.05
C ALA A 134 9.51 10.38 -6.95
N ALA A 135 10.77 10.73 -7.24
CA ALA A 135 11.82 10.76 -6.23
C ALA A 135 11.61 11.94 -5.26
N TYR A 136 11.57 11.64 -3.97
CA TYR A 136 11.52 12.63 -2.89
C TYR A 136 12.56 12.30 -1.83
N PRO A 137 13.11 13.29 -1.12
CA PRO A 137 13.97 13.02 0.01
C PRO A 137 13.13 12.41 1.14
N ALA A 138 13.72 11.45 1.87
CA ALA A 138 13.04 10.71 2.94
C ALA A 138 12.32 11.62 3.95
N TRP A 139 12.96 12.72 4.36
CA TRP A 139 12.35 13.66 5.30
C TRP A 139 11.05 14.28 4.78
N TYR A 140 10.92 14.48 3.47
CA TYR A 140 9.72 15.08 2.90
C TYR A 140 8.60 14.06 2.81
N VAL A 141 8.91 12.81 2.43
CA VAL A 141 7.95 11.70 2.42
C VAL A 141 7.34 11.53 3.82
N GLU A 142 8.20 11.42 4.84
CA GLU A 142 7.78 11.28 6.23
C GLU A 142 7.11 12.53 6.80
N GLY A 143 7.65 13.70 6.49
CA GLY A 143 7.12 14.97 6.98
C GLY A 143 5.74 15.27 6.39
N PHE A 144 5.48 14.88 5.14
CA PHE A 144 4.18 14.99 4.50
C PHE A 144 3.17 14.04 5.14
N ALA A 145 3.54 12.79 5.38
CA ALA A 145 2.69 11.82 6.09
C ALA A 145 2.37 12.27 7.52
N GLU A 146 3.36 12.75 8.27
CA GLU A 146 3.15 13.30 9.61
C GLU A 146 2.30 14.58 9.59
N PHE A 147 2.40 15.43 8.57
CA PHE A 147 1.60 16.65 8.48
C PHE A 147 0.10 16.36 8.38
N PHE A 148 -0.25 15.23 7.77
CA PHE A 148 -1.63 14.76 7.62
C PHE A 148 -2.03 13.65 8.61
N SER A 149 -1.16 13.26 9.55
CA SER A 149 -1.48 12.19 10.51
C SER A 149 -2.49 12.63 11.58
N VAL A 150 -2.49 13.90 11.98
CA VAL A 150 -3.40 14.43 13.01
C VAL A 150 -4.51 15.26 12.38
N ILE A 151 -5.67 14.62 12.23
CA ILE A 151 -6.88 15.21 11.67
C ILE A 151 -7.95 15.33 12.76
N LYS A 152 -8.66 16.45 12.78
CA LYS A 152 -9.87 16.61 13.59
C LYS A 152 -11.07 16.81 12.69
N PHE A 153 -12.19 16.26 13.13
CA PHE A 153 -13.49 16.37 12.45
C PHE A 153 -14.49 17.06 13.40
N PRO A 154 -14.49 18.41 13.50
CA PRO A 154 -15.47 19.13 14.30
C PRO A 154 -16.92 18.85 13.86
N LYS A 155 -17.86 19.13 14.77
CA LYS A 155 -19.29 18.84 14.55
C LYS A 155 -19.94 19.70 13.47
N ASP A 156 -19.33 20.82 13.09
CA ASP A 156 -19.79 21.68 12.00
C ASP A 156 -19.45 21.11 10.60
N GLY A 157 -18.78 19.96 10.56
CA GLY A 157 -18.41 19.26 9.33
C GLY A 157 -17.10 19.74 8.72
N SER A 158 -16.42 20.74 9.31
CA SER A 158 -15.06 21.11 8.91
C SER A 158 -14.07 19.96 9.12
N ILE A 159 -12.91 20.07 8.47
CA ILE A 159 -11.79 19.17 8.63
C ILE A 159 -10.57 20.02 9.02
N GLU A 160 -10.02 19.79 10.20
CA GLU A 160 -8.81 20.47 10.66
C GLU A 160 -7.58 19.57 10.46
N PHE A 161 -6.48 20.12 9.97
CA PHE A 161 -5.26 19.36 9.64
C PHE A 161 -3.97 20.19 9.85
N GLY A 162 -2.81 19.52 9.84
CA GLY A 162 -1.52 20.15 10.14
C GLY A 162 -1.35 20.49 11.62
N HIS A 163 -2.07 19.80 12.51
CA HIS A 163 -1.86 19.90 13.95
C HIS A 163 -0.50 19.33 14.34
N VAL A 164 0.00 19.74 15.51
CA VAL A 164 1.20 19.14 16.10
C VAL A 164 0.87 17.71 16.54
N PRO A 165 1.59 16.67 16.05
CA PRO A 165 1.49 15.33 16.60
C PRO A 165 2.08 15.32 18.00
N LEU A 166 1.23 15.35 19.02
CA LEU A 166 1.65 15.44 20.43
C LEU A 166 2.49 14.24 20.85
N ALA A 167 2.28 13.07 20.24
CA ALA A 167 3.15 11.91 20.41
C ALA A 167 4.62 12.17 20.03
N ARG A 168 4.87 13.10 19.10
CA ARG A 168 6.23 13.53 18.68
C ARG A 168 6.76 14.72 19.49
N ALA A 169 5.93 15.38 20.29
CA ALA A 169 6.32 16.57 21.05
C ALA A 169 7.49 16.34 22.03
N PRO A 170 7.56 15.21 22.77
CA PRO A 170 8.72 14.93 23.63
C PRO A 170 10.04 14.87 22.86
N GLY A 171 10.06 14.24 21.68
CA GLY A 171 11.24 14.18 20.81
C GLY A 171 11.70 15.56 20.33
N LEU A 172 10.75 16.44 19.99
CA LEU A 172 11.00 17.80 19.52
C LEU A 172 11.45 18.77 20.63
N VAL A 173 10.79 18.72 21.79
CA VAL A 173 10.96 19.72 22.86
C VAL A 173 12.02 19.28 23.88
N LEU A 174 12.03 18.02 24.29
CA LEU A 174 12.96 17.49 25.30
C LEU A 174 14.20 16.86 24.66
N GLY A 175 14.05 16.22 23.51
CA GLY A 175 15.13 15.53 22.79
C GLY A 175 16.07 16.43 21.99
N SER A 176 15.73 17.72 21.84
CA SER A 176 16.20 18.65 20.80
C SER A 176 15.85 18.18 19.38
N PRO A 177 15.47 19.09 18.45
CA PRO A 177 15.22 18.72 17.06
C PRO A 177 16.39 17.95 16.44
N TYR A 178 16.08 17.09 15.47
CA TYR A 178 17.08 16.38 14.68
C TYR A 178 17.87 17.41 13.84
N PRO A 179 19.21 17.31 13.73
CA PRO A 179 19.98 18.29 12.97
C PRO A 179 19.52 18.35 11.51
N VAL A 180 19.21 19.54 11.00
CA VAL A 180 18.64 19.71 9.63
C VAL A 180 19.62 19.20 8.58
N LYS A 181 20.92 19.40 8.78
CA LYS A 181 21.95 18.85 7.89
C LYS A 181 21.87 17.33 7.78
N ASN A 182 21.63 16.64 8.88
CA ASN A 182 21.53 15.18 8.89
C ASN A 182 20.19 14.76 8.27
N LEU A 183 19.09 15.47 8.57
CA LEU A 183 17.77 15.22 8.01
C LEU A 183 17.78 15.17 6.46
N PHE A 184 18.54 16.07 5.82
CA PHE A 184 18.68 16.11 4.36
C PHE A 184 19.66 15.07 3.79
N ALA A 185 20.53 14.49 4.62
CA ALA A 185 21.63 13.63 4.17
C ALA A 185 21.37 12.14 4.34
N ARG A 186 20.27 11.73 4.99
CA ARG A 186 19.96 10.32 5.25
C ARG A 186 18.46 10.01 5.20
N ASP A 187 18.21 8.72 5.06
CA ASP A 187 16.91 8.09 5.27
C ASP A 187 16.69 7.69 6.74
N THR A 188 15.60 6.98 7.03
CA THR A 188 15.26 6.57 8.39
C THR A 188 15.95 5.27 8.81
N ASP A 189 16.73 4.64 7.92
CA ASP A 189 17.29 3.32 8.18
C ASP A 189 18.34 3.37 9.31
N GLY A 190 18.34 2.33 10.14
CA GLY A 190 19.23 2.19 11.30
C GLY A 190 19.09 3.28 12.38
N LEU A 191 18.03 4.09 12.38
CA LEU A 191 17.79 5.05 13.47
C LEU A 191 17.39 4.32 14.76
N SER A 192 17.93 4.79 15.89
CA SER A 192 17.43 4.38 17.21
C SER A 192 16.00 4.91 17.41
N LEU A 193 15.22 4.30 18.32
CA LEU A 193 13.86 4.80 18.64
C LEU A 193 13.86 6.31 18.94
N ARG A 194 14.82 6.77 19.75
CA ARG A 194 14.96 8.19 20.10
C ARG A 194 15.25 9.07 18.87
N ASP A 195 16.17 8.66 18.01
CA ASP A 195 16.52 9.46 16.83
C ASP A 195 15.45 9.38 15.75
N GLY A 196 14.72 8.27 15.65
CA GLY A 196 13.53 8.15 14.84
C GLY A 196 12.48 9.18 15.25
N ASP A 197 12.10 9.22 16.53
CA ASP A 197 11.14 10.22 17.03
C ASP A 197 11.56 11.66 16.73
N ARG A 198 12.86 11.97 16.89
CA ARG A 198 13.42 13.28 16.54
C ARG A 198 13.36 13.55 15.04
N TYR A 199 13.68 12.55 14.20
CA TYR A 199 13.64 12.64 12.75
C TYR A 199 12.22 12.95 12.26
N TYR A 200 11.24 12.12 12.63
CA TYR A 200 9.82 12.31 12.27
C TYR A 200 9.28 13.65 12.76
N GLY A 201 9.55 14.01 14.01
CA GLY A 201 9.14 15.31 14.54
C GLY A 201 9.75 16.49 13.77
N THR A 202 11.03 16.40 13.39
CA THR A 202 11.70 17.47 12.66
C THR A 202 11.23 17.54 11.20
N ALA A 203 10.98 16.39 10.57
CA ALA A 203 10.37 16.28 9.25
C ALA A 203 8.97 16.92 9.20
N TRP A 204 8.13 16.65 10.21
CA TRP A 204 6.85 17.32 10.40
C TRP A 204 7.03 18.84 10.54
N LEU A 205 7.93 19.28 11.42
CA LEU A 205 8.15 20.71 11.68
C LEU A 205 8.62 21.46 10.43
N LEU A 206 9.49 20.84 9.64
CA LEU A 206 10.00 21.42 8.39
C LEU A 206 8.90 21.50 7.32
N THR A 207 8.07 20.45 7.20
CA THR A 207 6.91 20.44 6.29
C THR A 207 5.90 21.51 6.68
N HIS A 208 5.57 21.59 7.97
CA HIS A 208 4.70 22.63 8.53
C HIS A 208 5.25 24.03 8.27
N TYR A 209 6.54 24.26 8.52
CA TYR A 209 7.21 25.53 8.26
C TYR A 209 7.03 25.98 6.80
N PHE A 210 7.37 25.13 5.83
CA PHE A 210 7.20 25.49 4.41
C PHE A 210 5.74 25.63 3.99
N GLN A 211 4.83 24.88 4.60
CA GLN A 211 3.41 25.00 4.32
C GLN A 211 2.87 26.37 4.76
N TYR A 212 3.28 26.91 5.90
CA TYR A 212 2.75 28.18 6.42
C TYR A 212 3.61 29.42 6.12
N LYS A 213 4.90 29.27 5.82
CA LYS A 213 5.79 30.37 5.39
C LYS A 213 5.79 30.56 3.88
N ALA A 214 4.83 31.36 3.40
CA ALA A 214 4.62 31.61 1.98
C ALA A 214 5.86 32.17 1.24
N ASP A 215 6.67 32.98 1.91
CA ASP A 215 7.90 33.59 1.41
C ASP A 215 9.05 32.59 1.16
N ARG A 216 8.94 31.38 1.71
CA ARG A 216 9.93 30.30 1.57
C ARG A 216 9.50 29.18 0.62
N ARG A 217 8.23 29.17 0.17
CA ARG A 217 7.67 28.07 -0.65
C ARG A 217 8.43 27.85 -1.97
N ALA A 218 8.94 28.92 -2.58
CA ALA A 218 9.71 28.81 -3.82
C ALA A 218 11.06 28.08 -3.61
N GLU A 219 11.68 28.21 -2.44
CA GLU A 219 12.94 27.53 -2.10
C GLU A 219 12.74 26.01 -2.09
N ILE A 220 11.74 25.54 -1.36
CA ILE A 220 11.45 24.10 -1.24
C ILE A 220 10.90 23.51 -2.55
N ALA A 221 10.04 24.23 -3.27
CA ALA A 221 9.51 23.75 -4.55
C ALA A 221 10.63 23.52 -5.58
N ARG A 222 11.61 24.43 -5.63
CA ARG A 222 12.80 24.28 -6.47
C ARG A 222 13.64 23.07 -6.03
N TYR A 223 13.89 22.91 -4.73
CA TYR A 223 14.67 21.77 -4.23
C TYR A 223 14.01 20.42 -4.56
N LEU A 224 12.71 20.26 -4.26
CA LEU A 224 11.99 19.01 -4.53
C LEU A 224 11.89 18.72 -6.03
N LYS A 225 11.72 19.75 -6.87
CA LYS A 225 11.75 19.59 -8.32
C LYS A 225 13.10 19.05 -8.80
N ASP A 226 14.19 19.63 -8.32
CA ASP A 226 15.54 19.20 -8.73
C ASP A 226 15.87 17.79 -8.21
N VAL A 227 15.35 17.38 -7.04
CA VAL A 227 15.41 15.99 -6.58
C VAL A 227 14.65 15.07 -7.53
N ALA A 228 13.40 15.41 -7.86
CA ALA A 228 12.55 14.62 -8.75
C ALA A 228 13.11 14.51 -10.18
N ASP A 229 13.77 15.57 -10.66
CA ASP A 229 14.45 15.59 -11.97
C ASP A 229 15.79 14.85 -11.97
N GLY A 230 16.26 14.38 -10.80
CA GLY A 230 17.51 13.63 -10.67
C GLY A 230 18.76 14.49 -10.91
N VAL A 231 18.74 15.77 -10.53
CA VAL A 231 19.90 16.66 -10.65
C VAL A 231 21.10 16.06 -9.88
N LYS A 232 22.23 15.88 -10.57
CA LYS A 232 23.45 15.31 -9.96
C LYS A 232 24.18 16.36 -9.11
N ASN A 233 24.86 15.92 -8.05
CA ASN A 233 25.71 16.75 -7.17
C ASN A 233 24.99 17.93 -6.48
N MET A 234 23.71 17.79 -6.17
CA MET A 234 22.94 18.80 -5.46
C MET A 234 23.64 19.25 -4.16
N GLN A 235 23.63 20.55 -3.91
CA GLN A 235 24.14 21.16 -2.68
C GLN A 235 22.95 21.79 -1.94
N PRO A 236 22.31 21.10 -0.97
CA PRO A 236 21.12 21.61 -0.29
C PRO A 236 21.27 23.02 0.28
N ASP A 237 22.47 23.41 0.73
CA ASP A 237 22.76 24.76 1.22
C ASP A 237 22.50 25.88 0.19
N SER A 238 22.57 25.61 -1.11
CA SER A 238 22.29 26.62 -2.15
C SER A 238 20.80 26.86 -2.39
N TYR A 239 19.95 25.98 -1.85
CA TYR A 239 18.50 26.05 -2.07
C TYR A 239 17.80 27.03 -1.13
N PHE A 240 18.35 27.25 0.06
CA PHE A 240 17.70 27.95 1.16
C PHE A 240 18.50 29.19 1.57
N ALA A 241 17.82 30.30 1.85
CA ALA A 241 18.55 31.51 2.27
C ALA A 241 19.24 31.28 3.62
N GLY A 242 20.55 31.53 3.67
CA GLY A 242 21.38 31.22 4.85
C GLY A 242 21.79 29.75 4.97
N GLY A 243 21.52 28.93 3.95
CA GLY A 243 21.84 27.50 3.92
C GLY A 243 21.04 26.69 4.93
N LEU A 244 21.44 25.42 5.12
CA LEU A 244 20.78 24.52 6.07
C LEU A 244 20.93 24.99 7.52
N ALA A 245 22.04 25.67 7.84
CA ALA A 245 22.24 26.27 9.15
C ALA A 245 21.27 27.43 9.42
N GLY A 246 21.02 28.27 8.41
CA GLY A 246 19.99 29.31 8.46
C GLY A 246 18.60 28.71 8.64
N LEU A 247 18.27 27.68 7.87
CA LEU A 247 17.00 26.96 7.98
C LEU A 247 16.81 26.34 9.37
N GLU A 248 17.84 25.72 9.96
CA GLU A 248 17.77 25.18 11.33
C GLU A 248 17.51 26.27 12.37
N LYS A 249 18.16 27.43 12.23
CA LYS A 249 17.91 28.58 13.10
C LYS A 249 16.46 29.07 12.97
N ASP A 250 15.95 29.15 11.75
CA ASP A 250 14.58 29.57 11.47
C ASP A 250 13.57 28.59 12.07
N LEU A 251 13.76 27.27 11.93
CA LEU A 251 12.91 26.26 12.55
C LEU A 251 12.90 26.35 14.08
N LYS A 252 14.08 26.52 14.70
CA LYS A 252 14.20 26.71 16.16
C LYS A 252 13.47 27.96 16.64
N ALA A 253 13.44 29.03 15.85
CA ALA A 253 12.65 30.22 16.15
C ALA A 253 11.15 29.97 15.95
N TYR A 254 10.77 29.32 14.85
CA TYR A 254 9.39 29.00 14.50
C TYR A 254 8.69 28.17 15.58
N MET A 255 9.38 27.15 16.12
CA MET A 255 8.86 26.26 17.17
C MET A 255 8.55 26.97 18.51
N ARG A 256 9.08 28.18 18.73
CA ARG A 256 8.80 28.96 19.97
C ARG A 256 7.43 29.62 19.95
N HIS A 257 6.79 29.69 18.78
CA HIS A 257 5.47 30.27 18.62
C HIS A 257 4.39 29.18 18.62
N ARG A 258 3.15 29.58 18.90
CA ARG A 258 2.00 28.67 18.75
C ARG A 258 1.83 28.33 17.27
N LEU A 259 1.97 27.05 16.95
CA LEU A 259 1.81 26.55 15.58
C LEU A 259 0.31 26.47 15.23
N SER A 260 -0.02 26.96 14.03
CA SER A 260 -1.39 26.98 13.52
C SER A 260 -1.77 25.66 12.87
N ALA A 261 -3.07 25.39 12.76
CA ALA A 261 -3.64 24.32 11.95
C ALA A 261 -4.52 24.94 10.85
N SER A 262 -4.73 24.19 9.78
CA SER A 262 -5.58 24.61 8.66
C SER A 262 -6.97 24.03 8.85
N GLU A 263 -7.98 24.75 8.34
CA GLU A 263 -9.37 24.32 8.35
C GLU A 263 -9.88 24.25 6.90
N LEU A 264 -10.38 23.09 6.50
CA LEU A 264 -11.10 22.90 5.25
C LEU A 264 -12.60 22.89 5.54
N LYS A 265 -13.32 23.84 4.93
CA LYS A 265 -14.79 23.91 5.03
C LYS A 265 -15.44 22.89 4.10
N PRO A 266 -16.52 22.21 4.51
CA PRO A 266 -17.10 21.07 3.78
C PRO A 266 -17.94 21.47 2.57
N LYS A 267 -17.73 22.65 1.98
CA LYS A 267 -18.65 23.25 1.00
C LYS A 267 -18.98 22.34 -0.19
N GLU A 268 -18.06 21.47 -0.57
CA GLU A 268 -18.19 20.56 -1.73
C GLU A 268 -18.07 19.08 -1.34
N LEU A 269 -17.97 18.77 -0.04
CA LEU A 269 -17.83 17.39 0.42
C LEU A 269 -19.12 16.62 0.14
N LYS A 270 -19.02 15.61 -0.73
CA LYS A 270 -20.06 14.62 -0.97
C LYS A 270 -19.48 13.25 -0.69
N ILE A 271 -20.01 12.58 0.33
CA ILE A 271 -19.69 11.19 0.62
C ILE A 271 -20.85 10.37 0.08
N ASP A 272 -20.55 9.42 -0.80
CA ASP A 272 -21.52 8.48 -1.34
C ASP A 272 -22.09 7.58 -0.24
N THR A 273 -23.07 6.75 -0.59
CA THR A 273 -23.72 5.83 0.35
C THR A 273 -22.71 4.89 1.01
N ILE A 274 -22.56 5.01 2.33
CA ILE A 274 -21.81 4.03 3.14
C ILE A 274 -22.73 2.84 3.42
N THR A 275 -22.38 1.66 2.92
CA THR A 275 -23.14 0.42 3.17
C THR A 275 -22.49 -0.35 4.30
N VAL A 276 -23.24 -0.70 5.34
CA VAL A 276 -22.74 -1.49 6.47
C VAL A 276 -23.52 -2.79 6.54
N ALA A 277 -22.82 -3.91 6.56
CA ALA A 277 -23.41 -5.25 6.59
C ALA A 277 -22.55 -6.21 7.40
N PRO A 278 -23.14 -7.27 7.99
CA PRO A 278 -22.36 -8.40 8.48
C PRO A 278 -21.59 -9.04 7.32
N VAL A 279 -20.37 -9.50 7.58
CA VAL A 279 -19.59 -10.31 6.65
C VAL A 279 -20.19 -11.72 6.61
N ASP A 280 -20.12 -12.37 5.44
CA ASP A 280 -20.49 -13.78 5.31
C ASP A 280 -19.77 -14.64 6.37
N PRO A 281 -20.46 -15.57 7.07
CA PRO A 281 -19.85 -16.35 8.15
C PRO A 281 -18.63 -17.16 7.73
N ALA A 282 -18.59 -17.69 6.51
CA ALA A 282 -17.45 -18.46 6.03
C ALA A 282 -16.25 -17.56 5.73
N GLN A 283 -16.49 -16.39 5.13
CA GLN A 283 -15.45 -15.36 4.95
C GLN A 283 -14.95 -14.85 6.30
N GLY A 284 -15.83 -14.45 7.20
CA GLY A 284 -15.49 -13.97 8.54
C GLY A 284 -14.70 -15.01 9.35
N ALA A 285 -14.89 -16.29 9.08
CA ALA A 285 -14.15 -17.35 9.74
C ALA A 285 -12.66 -17.44 9.35
N VAL A 286 -12.28 -16.88 8.20
CA VAL A 286 -10.93 -16.98 7.63
C VAL A 286 -10.23 -15.62 7.41
N ILE A 287 -10.85 -14.48 7.76
CA ILE A 287 -10.24 -13.14 7.55
C ILE A 287 -8.83 -13.03 8.14
N GLU A 288 -8.61 -13.54 9.35
CA GLU A 288 -7.28 -13.47 9.98
C GLU A 288 -6.25 -14.37 9.27
N ASP A 289 -6.69 -15.52 8.75
CA ASP A 289 -5.82 -16.40 7.96
C ASP A 289 -5.52 -15.80 6.58
N GLU A 290 -6.50 -15.15 5.94
CA GLU A 290 -6.29 -14.37 4.72
C GLU A 290 -5.29 -13.25 4.95
N LEU A 291 -5.41 -12.51 6.06
CA LEU A 291 -4.44 -11.49 6.44
C LEU A 291 -3.03 -12.06 6.60
N ARG A 292 -2.88 -13.22 7.24
CA ARG A 292 -1.58 -13.92 7.34
C ARG A 292 -1.03 -14.29 5.96
N LEU A 293 -1.89 -14.72 5.04
CA LEU A 293 -1.52 -15.14 3.69
C LEU A 293 -1.11 -13.96 2.80
N ILE A 294 -1.87 -12.87 2.81
CA ILE A 294 -1.61 -11.69 1.97
C ILE A 294 -0.52 -10.77 2.55
N ASN A 295 -0.14 -10.95 3.81
CA ASN A 295 0.95 -10.22 4.47
C ASN A 295 2.31 -10.96 4.38
N HIS A 296 2.58 -11.55 3.22
CA HIS A 296 3.86 -12.17 2.86
C HIS A 296 4.38 -13.09 3.98
N PRO A 297 3.72 -14.24 4.23
CA PRO A 297 4.15 -15.19 5.25
C PRO A 297 5.53 -15.75 4.91
N ARG A 298 6.29 -16.14 5.93
CA ARG A 298 7.56 -16.84 5.70
C ARG A 298 7.25 -18.25 5.20
N THR A 299 8.14 -18.81 4.37
CA THR A 299 7.94 -20.13 3.78
C THR A 299 7.71 -21.21 4.85
N GLU A 300 8.38 -21.12 6.00
CA GLU A 300 8.21 -22.04 7.12
C GLU A 300 6.84 -21.97 7.81
N ASP A 301 6.11 -20.85 7.69
CA ASP A 301 4.80 -20.65 8.33
C ASP A 301 3.65 -21.21 7.47
N LEU A 302 3.89 -21.44 6.17
CA LEU A 302 2.87 -21.85 5.19
C LEU A 302 2.21 -23.20 5.50
N PRO A 303 2.93 -24.27 5.91
CA PRO A 303 2.29 -25.55 6.21
C PRO A 303 1.28 -25.48 7.35
N GLU A 304 1.58 -24.69 8.39
CA GLU A 304 0.66 -24.44 9.51
C GLU A 304 -0.56 -23.65 9.02
N LEU A 305 -0.35 -22.58 8.26
CA LEU A 305 -1.42 -21.75 7.71
C LEU A 305 -2.37 -22.54 6.80
N VAL A 306 -1.83 -23.37 5.90
CA VAL A 306 -2.63 -24.28 5.06
C VAL A 306 -3.47 -25.23 5.93
N THR A 307 -2.88 -25.79 6.99
CA THR A 307 -3.60 -26.69 7.90
C THR A 307 -4.75 -25.96 8.62
N ALA A 308 -4.51 -24.73 9.09
CA ALA A 308 -5.53 -23.91 9.74
C ALA A 308 -6.68 -23.56 8.79
N ILE A 309 -6.37 -23.06 7.59
CA ILE A 309 -7.37 -22.72 6.57
C ILE A 309 -8.17 -23.96 6.17
N ARG A 310 -7.52 -25.12 5.99
CA ARG A 310 -8.19 -26.38 5.66
C ARG A 310 -9.17 -26.82 6.74
N ALA A 311 -8.77 -26.73 8.01
CA ALA A 311 -9.65 -27.05 9.13
C ALA A 311 -10.88 -26.13 9.19
N THR A 312 -10.72 -24.85 8.83
CA THR A 312 -11.84 -23.91 8.74
C THR A 312 -12.71 -24.17 7.50
N ALA A 313 -12.11 -24.37 6.33
CA ALA A 313 -12.82 -24.67 5.09
C ALA A 313 -13.68 -25.95 5.20
N ALA A 314 -13.23 -26.96 5.94
CA ALA A 314 -14.00 -28.17 6.22
C ALA A 314 -15.31 -27.91 6.98
N LYS A 315 -15.41 -26.81 7.73
CA LYS A 315 -16.65 -26.37 8.41
C LYS A 315 -17.61 -25.63 7.48
N TYR A 316 -17.13 -25.18 6.32
CA TYR A 316 -17.88 -24.43 5.31
C TYR A 316 -17.70 -25.08 3.92
N PRO A 317 -18.12 -26.34 3.73
CA PRO A 317 -17.86 -27.09 2.49
C PRO A 317 -18.48 -26.46 1.24
N ASP A 318 -19.56 -25.68 1.41
CA ASP A 318 -20.27 -24.99 0.33
C ASP A 318 -19.79 -23.53 0.12
N SER A 319 -18.69 -23.12 0.76
CA SER A 319 -18.13 -21.79 0.56
C SER A 319 -17.04 -21.78 -0.51
N ALA A 320 -17.33 -21.16 -1.64
CA ALA A 320 -16.33 -20.90 -2.68
C ALA A 320 -15.19 -20.02 -2.16
N TYR A 321 -15.47 -19.15 -1.18
CA TYR A 321 -14.48 -18.23 -0.61
C TYR A 321 -13.39 -18.99 0.16
N THR A 322 -13.79 -19.87 1.09
CA THR A 322 -12.83 -20.64 1.90
C THR A 322 -12.08 -21.66 1.03
N ALA A 323 -12.74 -22.25 0.03
CA ALA A 323 -12.09 -23.12 -0.93
C ALA A 323 -11.06 -22.39 -1.80
N ALA A 324 -11.37 -21.18 -2.28
CA ALA A 324 -10.42 -20.37 -3.06
C ALA A 324 -9.23 -19.90 -2.21
N LEU A 325 -9.46 -19.51 -0.95
CA LEU A 325 -8.39 -19.13 -0.02
C LEU A 325 -7.49 -20.32 0.33
N LEU A 326 -8.06 -21.51 0.51
CA LEU A 326 -7.28 -22.72 0.72
C LEU A 326 -6.41 -23.05 -0.50
N ALA A 327 -6.99 -23.00 -1.70
CA ALA A 327 -6.25 -23.24 -2.94
C ALA A 327 -5.06 -22.29 -3.08
N GLU A 328 -5.23 -21.02 -2.71
CA GLU A 328 -4.15 -20.05 -2.71
C GLU A 328 -3.07 -20.34 -1.68
N ALA A 329 -3.45 -20.68 -0.45
CA ALA A 329 -2.50 -21.03 0.59
C ALA A 329 -1.69 -22.27 0.19
N GLU A 330 -2.35 -23.25 -0.44
CA GLU A 330 -1.71 -24.44 -0.99
C GLU A 330 -0.77 -24.10 -2.16
N TRP A 331 -1.16 -23.16 -3.03
CA TRP A 331 -0.30 -22.65 -4.08
C TRP A 331 0.94 -21.96 -3.52
N ALA A 332 0.77 -21.08 -2.54
CA ALA A 332 1.89 -20.43 -1.85
C ALA A 332 2.82 -21.45 -1.18
N ALA A 333 2.27 -22.54 -0.64
CA ALA A 333 3.00 -23.66 -0.03
C ALA A 333 3.59 -24.67 -1.05
N GLU A 334 3.59 -24.35 -2.35
CA GLU A 334 4.05 -25.21 -3.46
C GLU A 334 3.29 -26.56 -3.57
N GLN A 335 2.09 -26.66 -3.00
CA GLN A 335 1.20 -27.83 -3.07
C GLN A 335 0.32 -27.76 -4.33
N LYS A 336 0.95 -27.77 -5.52
CA LYS A 336 0.33 -27.47 -6.82
C LYS A 336 -0.94 -28.30 -7.13
N ASP A 337 -0.90 -29.61 -6.91
CA ASP A 337 -2.03 -30.49 -7.20
C ASP A 337 -3.23 -30.23 -6.27
N SER A 338 -2.98 -30.00 -4.97
CA SER A 338 -4.01 -29.63 -4.01
C SER A 338 -4.63 -28.29 -4.38
N ALA A 339 -3.78 -27.29 -4.67
CA ALA A 339 -4.21 -25.96 -5.08
C ALA A 339 -5.13 -26.01 -6.31
N LEU A 340 -4.78 -26.83 -7.31
CA LEU A 340 -5.61 -27.00 -8.50
C LEU A 340 -6.96 -27.65 -8.17
N ALA A 341 -6.96 -28.69 -7.33
CA ALA A 341 -8.18 -29.39 -6.92
C ALA A 341 -9.14 -28.47 -6.14
N ASP A 342 -8.60 -27.67 -5.21
CA ASP A 342 -9.41 -26.79 -4.37
C ASP A 342 -9.85 -25.52 -5.12
N ALA A 343 -9.07 -25.06 -6.10
CA ALA A 343 -9.51 -24.03 -7.04
C ALA A 343 -10.66 -24.54 -7.93
N ASP A 344 -10.57 -25.77 -8.44
CA ASP A 344 -11.65 -26.39 -9.21
C ASP A 344 -12.92 -26.59 -8.34
N ARG A 345 -12.77 -26.97 -7.06
CA ARG A 345 -13.89 -27.02 -6.10
C ARG A 345 -14.54 -25.65 -5.92
N ALA A 346 -13.74 -24.61 -5.71
CA ALA A 346 -14.24 -23.25 -5.56
C ALA A 346 -15.00 -22.77 -6.80
N ILE A 347 -14.50 -23.07 -8.01
CA ILE A 347 -15.17 -22.75 -9.29
C ILE A 347 -16.48 -23.54 -9.46
N ALA A 348 -16.52 -24.79 -9.00
CA ALA A 348 -17.73 -25.60 -9.05
C ALA A 348 -18.85 -25.03 -8.15
N ILE A 349 -18.47 -24.46 -7.00
CA ILE A 349 -19.39 -23.80 -6.06
C ILE A 349 -19.82 -22.43 -6.59
N ASP A 350 -18.85 -21.60 -7.01
CA ASP A 350 -19.08 -20.30 -7.63
C ASP A 350 -18.31 -20.15 -8.96
N PRO A 351 -19.00 -20.34 -10.10
CA PRO A 351 -18.41 -20.17 -11.43
C PRO A 351 -17.99 -18.74 -11.77
N LYS A 352 -18.21 -17.76 -10.87
CA LYS A 352 -17.76 -16.37 -11.01
C LYS A 352 -16.60 -16.02 -10.08
N SER A 353 -16.03 -16.99 -9.35
CA SER A 353 -14.90 -16.73 -8.45
C SER A 353 -13.63 -16.37 -9.24
N ALA A 354 -13.36 -15.06 -9.36
CA ALA A 354 -12.14 -14.55 -10.00
C ALA A 354 -10.88 -15.09 -9.33
N ARG A 355 -10.89 -15.16 -8.00
CA ARG A 355 -9.77 -15.64 -7.20
C ARG A 355 -9.45 -17.11 -7.46
N ALA A 356 -10.48 -17.98 -7.52
CA ALA A 356 -10.26 -19.38 -7.82
C ALA A 356 -9.69 -19.58 -9.23
N TYR A 357 -10.20 -18.84 -10.23
CA TYR A 357 -9.61 -18.87 -11.57
C TYR A 357 -8.17 -18.34 -11.61
N ALA A 358 -7.83 -17.33 -10.81
CA ALA A 358 -6.47 -16.79 -10.73
C ALA A 358 -5.48 -17.80 -10.15
N VAL A 359 -5.82 -18.47 -9.04
CA VAL A 359 -4.99 -19.54 -8.45
C VAL A 359 -4.85 -20.71 -9.41
N ARG A 360 -5.95 -21.13 -10.03
CA ARG A 360 -5.94 -22.17 -11.08
C ARG A 360 -5.04 -21.79 -12.24
N ALA A 361 -5.07 -20.53 -12.67
CA ALA A 361 -4.22 -20.02 -13.73
C ALA A 361 -2.74 -20.05 -13.35
N GLN A 362 -2.39 -19.69 -12.11
CA GLN A 362 -1.02 -19.76 -11.60
C GLN A 362 -0.48 -21.20 -11.65
N ALA A 363 -1.23 -22.15 -11.09
CA ALA A 363 -0.83 -23.56 -11.08
C ALA A 363 -0.69 -24.15 -12.49
N LEU A 364 -1.65 -23.86 -13.38
CA LEU A 364 -1.58 -24.34 -14.77
C LEU A 364 -0.48 -23.67 -15.58
N LEU A 365 -0.16 -22.40 -15.31
CA LEU A 365 0.91 -21.69 -15.99
C LEU A 365 2.28 -22.30 -15.67
N GLU A 366 2.53 -22.64 -14.41
CA GLU A 366 3.76 -23.32 -14.01
C GLU A 366 3.82 -24.73 -14.59
N LYS A 367 2.72 -25.49 -14.52
CA LYS A 367 2.64 -26.81 -15.18
C LYS A 367 2.93 -26.72 -16.68
N ALA A 368 2.41 -25.71 -17.36
CA ALA A 368 2.64 -25.50 -18.79
C ALA A 368 4.09 -25.15 -19.09
N HIS A 369 4.76 -24.41 -18.20
CA HIS A 369 6.17 -24.12 -18.31
C HIS A 369 7.02 -25.38 -18.14
N ASP A 370 6.69 -26.22 -17.16
CA ASP A 370 7.42 -27.46 -16.87
C ASP A 370 7.22 -28.52 -17.98
N SER A 371 6.01 -28.62 -18.54
CA SER A 371 5.66 -29.65 -19.52
C SER A 371 5.94 -29.24 -20.97
N ASP A 372 5.93 -27.94 -21.25
CA ASP A 372 5.91 -27.29 -22.56
C ASP A 372 4.85 -27.85 -23.55
N LYS A 373 3.78 -28.46 -23.03
CA LYS A 373 2.72 -29.02 -23.87
C LYS A 373 1.75 -27.93 -24.31
N ALA A 374 1.41 -27.91 -25.60
CA ALA A 374 0.44 -26.97 -26.17
C ALA A 374 -0.93 -26.99 -25.46
N GLU A 375 -1.36 -28.16 -24.98
CA GLU A 375 -2.61 -28.32 -24.23
C GLU A 375 -2.57 -27.67 -22.84
N ASP A 376 -1.43 -27.74 -22.14
CA ASP A 376 -1.25 -27.12 -20.82
C ASP A 376 -1.16 -25.59 -20.97
N TRP A 377 -0.44 -25.09 -21.98
CA TRP A 377 -0.44 -23.66 -22.33
C TRP A 377 -1.84 -23.15 -22.67
N LYS A 378 -2.65 -23.93 -23.40
CA LYS A 378 -4.04 -23.57 -23.70
C LYS A 378 -4.91 -23.56 -22.44
N ALA A 379 -4.70 -24.51 -21.53
CA ALA A 379 -5.42 -24.59 -20.27
C ALA A 379 -5.10 -23.40 -19.36
N ALA A 380 -3.83 -23.03 -19.23
CA ALA A 380 -3.38 -21.85 -18.49
C ALA A 380 -4.01 -20.57 -19.04
N LEU A 381 -3.90 -20.32 -20.35
CA LEU A 381 -4.50 -19.15 -20.98
C LEU A 381 -6.02 -19.08 -20.79
N THR A 382 -6.70 -20.23 -20.88
CA THR A 382 -8.14 -20.30 -20.65
C THR A 382 -8.50 -19.89 -19.22
N ALA A 383 -7.73 -20.34 -18.22
CA ALA A 383 -7.93 -19.96 -16.82
C ALA A 383 -7.68 -18.46 -16.60
N ILE A 384 -6.61 -17.90 -17.18
CA ILE A 384 -6.29 -16.46 -17.12
C ILE A 384 -7.45 -15.62 -17.69
N VAL A 385 -7.95 -15.99 -18.87
CA VAL A 385 -9.07 -15.26 -19.51
C VAL A 385 -10.36 -15.39 -18.70
N ARG A 386 -10.60 -16.52 -18.04
CA ARG A 386 -11.76 -16.69 -17.14
C ARG A 386 -11.63 -15.82 -15.88
N ALA A 387 -10.44 -15.76 -15.29
CA ALA A 387 -10.16 -14.89 -14.15
C ALA A 387 -10.40 -13.41 -14.50
N ASN A 388 -9.82 -12.93 -15.61
CA ASN A 388 -10.01 -11.56 -16.10
C ASN A 388 -11.46 -11.20 -16.43
N ARG A 389 -12.29 -12.19 -16.82
CA ARG A 389 -13.73 -11.98 -17.09
C ARG A 389 -14.56 -11.98 -15.82
N ALA A 390 -14.12 -12.68 -14.78
CA ALA A 390 -14.80 -12.74 -13.51
C ALA A 390 -14.60 -11.43 -12.72
N ASP A 391 -13.41 -10.84 -12.83
CA ASP A 391 -13.11 -9.50 -12.33
C ASP A 391 -12.13 -8.80 -13.28
N THR A 392 -12.59 -7.73 -13.94
CA THR A 392 -11.79 -6.96 -14.90
C THR A 392 -10.83 -5.98 -14.23
N GLU A 393 -10.98 -5.76 -12.93
CA GLU A 393 -10.19 -4.86 -12.11
C GLU A 393 -9.33 -5.61 -11.07
N ASP A 394 -9.23 -6.95 -11.17
CA ASP A 394 -8.26 -7.73 -10.39
C ASP A 394 -6.88 -7.63 -11.06
N PRO A 395 -5.87 -7.04 -10.40
CA PRO A 395 -4.54 -6.88 -10.99
C PRO A 395 -3.82 -8.22 -11.20
N VAL A 396 -4.18 -9.28 -10.47
CA VAL A 396 -3.53 -10.59 -10.56
C VAL A 396 -3.69 -11.23 -11.94
N PRO A 397 -4.93 -11.48 -12.44
CA PRO A 397 -5.10 -12.09 -13.76
C PRO A 397 -4.66 -11.19 -14.92
N LEU A 398 -4.66 -9.86 -14.74
CA LEU A 398 -4.09 -8.92 -15.71
C LEU A 398 -2.58 -9.12 -15.85
N ALA A 399 -1.85 -9.21 -14.74
CA ALA A 399 -0.42 -9.49 -14.75
C ALA A 399 -0.08 -10.92 -15.20
N LEU A 400 -0.93 -11.91 -14.89
CA LEU A 400 -0.74 -13.29 -15.36
C LEU A 400 -0.79 -13.40 -16.88
N PHE A 401 -1.57 -12.56 -17.56
CA PHE A 401 -1.61 -12.55 -19.03
C PHE A 401 -0.26 -12.12 -19.64
N TYR A 402 0.40 -11.11 -19.08
CA TYR A 402 1.77 -10.75 -19.45
C TYR A 402 2.74 -11.89 -19.14
N ARG A 403 2.69 -12.44 -17.92
CA ARG A 403 3.56 -13.53 -17.47
C ARG A 403 3.44 -14.76 -18.39
N TYR A 404 2.23 -15.11 -18.81
CA TYR A 404 1.99 -16.20 -19.76
C TYR A 404 2.80 -16.03 -21.04
N HIS A 405 2.72 -14.85 -21.68
CA HIS A 405 3.44 -14.59 -22.92
C HIS A 405 4.96 -14.49 -22.71
N ALA A 406 5.39 -13.93 -21.57
CA ALA A 406 6.81 -13.87 -21.21
C ALA A 406 7.41 -15.27 -21.04
N MET A 407 6.70 -16.18 -20.36
CA MET A 407 7.17 -17.56 -20.12
C MET A 407 7.10 -18.44 -21.37
N ARG A 408 6.05 -18.29 -22.18
CA ARG A 408 5.89 -19.05 -23.44
C ARG A 408 6.89 -18.63 -24.51
N GLY A 409 7.40 -17.40 -24.43
CA GLY A 409 8.32 -16.82 -25.39
C GLY A 409 7.63 -16.35 -26.69
N GLY A 410 8.45 -15.84 -27.61
CA GLY A 410 8.00 -15.18 -28.83
C GLY A 410 7.70 -13.69 -28.64
N LYS A 411 7.03 -13.08 -29.62
CA LYS A 411 6.70 -11.65 -29.57
C LYS A 411 5.58 -11.42 -28.54
N MET A 412 5.84 -10.58 -27.54
CA MET A 412 4.83 -10.11 -26.60
C MET A 412 3.74 -9.31 -27.35
N PRO A 413 2.45 -9.68 -27.25
CA PRO A 413 1.36 -8.88 -27.81
C PRO A 413 1.19 -7.56 -27.04
N ASP A 414 0.69 -6.52 -27.71
CA ASP A 414 0.45 -5.21 -27.08
C ASP A 414 -0.49 -5.32 -25.88
N LEU A 415 -1.53 -6.16 -25.98
CA LEU A 415 -2.43 -6.50 -24.87
C LEU A 415 -1.72 -7.06 -23.63
N GLY A 416 -0.56 -7.70 -23.79
CA GLY A 416 0.27 -8.13 -22.68
C GLY A 416 0.81 -6.95 -21.89
N TYR A 417 1.34 -5.95 -22.59
CA TYR A 417 1.81 -4.71 -21.97
C TYR A 417 0.67 -3.91 -21.37
N ASP A 418 -0.46 -3.81 -22.07
CA ASP A 418 -1.64 -3.07 -21.58
C ASP A 418 -2.22 -3.72 -20.31
N GLY A 419 -2.28 -5.05 -20.25
CA GLY A 419 -2.70 -5.78 -19.06
C GLY A 419 -1.78 -5.53 -17.86
N LEU A 420 -0.46 -5.59 -18.06
CA LEU A 420 0.51 -5.30 -17.00
C LEU A 420 0.45 -3.83 -16.56
N TYR A 421 0.29 -2.90 -17.50
CA TYR A 421 0.09 -1.49 -17.20
C TYR A 421 -1.16 -1.28 -16.36
N LYS A 422 -2.29 -1.91 -16.73
CA LYS A 422 -3.53 -1.83 -15.96
C LYS A 422 -3.37 -2.39 -14.55
N ALA A 423 -2.70 -3.54 -14.39
CA ALA A 423 -2.40 -4.10 -13.07
C ALA A 423 -1.58 -3.12 -12.21
N PHE A 424 -0.56 -2.49 -12.80
CA PHE A 424 0.22 -1.45 -12.14
C PHE A 424 -0.61 -0.22 -11.78
N THR A 425 -1.51 0.27 -12.65
CA THR A 425 -2.34 1.45 -12.33
C THR A 425 -3.41 1.17 -11.28
N LEU A 426 -3.88 -0.08 -11.18
CA LEU A 426 -4.83 -0.51 -10.14
C LEU A 426 -4.17 -0.62 -8.76
N LEU A 427 -2.90 -1.01 -8.72
CA LEU A 427 -2.13 -1.15 -7.47
C LEU A 427 -0.70 -0.61 -7.61
N PRO A 428 -0.51 0.72 -7.80
CA PRO A 428 0.80 1.32 -8.07
C PRO A 428 1.73 1.31 -6.85
N GLN A 429 1.18 1.01 -5.67
CA GLN A 429 1.93 0.82 -4.44
C GLN A 429 2.59 -0.56 -4.37
N SER A 430 2.15 -1.54 -5.18
CA SER A 430 2.80 -2.85 -5.27
C SER A 430 4.17 -2.72 -5.92
N PRO A 431 5.26 -3.02 -5.20
CA PRO A 431 6.59 -2.98 -5.79
C PRO A 431 6.74 -4.00 -6.92
N ASP A 432 6.09 -5.17 -6.83
CA ASP A 432 6.20 -6.24 -7.82
C ASP A 432 5.62 -5.84 -9.18
N TYR A 433 4.45 -5.18 -9.19
CA TYR A 433 3.89 -4.63 -10.42
C TYR A 433 4.73 -3.51 -10.98
N ARG A 434 5.27 -2.65 -10.12
CA ARG A 434 6.16 -1.56 -10.52
C ARG A 434 7.46 -2.07 -11.16
N PHE A 435 8.12 -3.06 -10.55
CA PHE A 435 9.32 -3.71 -11.10
C PHE A 435 9.01 -4.41 -12.41
N SER A 436 7.92 -5.18 -12.45
CA SER A 436 7.50 -5.90 -13.65
C SER A 436 7.24 -4.93 -14.81
N PHE A 437 6.54 -3.82 -14.55
CA PHE A 437 6.22 -2.82 -15.55
C PHE A 437 7.46 -2.01 -15.98
N ALA A 438 8.37 -1.68 -15.05
CA ALA A 438 9.66 -1.07 -15.37
C ALA A 438 10.48 -1.98 -16.31
N HIS A 439 10.58 -3.27 -16.00
CA HIS A 439 11.28 -4.24 -16.85
C HIS A 439 10.61 -4.39 -18.23
N ALA A 440 9.27 -4.49 -18.28
CA ALA A 440 8.53 -4.55 -19.54
C ALA A 440 8.74 -3.30 -20.40
N THR A 441 8.83 -2.12 -19.78
CA THR A 441 9.12 -0.84 -20.44
C THR A 441 10.55 -0.80 -20.98
N ALA A 442 11.53 -1.30 -20.21
CA ALA A 442 12.90 -1.44 -20.66
C ALA A 442 13.05 -2.43 -21.83
N LEU A 443 12.31 -3.54 -21.85
CA LEU A 443 12.29 -4.49 -22.97
C LEU A 443 11.76 -3.86 -24.27
N ARG A 444 10.93 -2.81 -24.18
CA ARG A 444 10.51 -2.00 -25.34
C ARG A 444 11.54 -0.92 -25.71
N GLY A 445 12.68 -0.89 -25.03
CA GLY A 445 13.78 0.04 -25.23
C GLY A 445 13.55 1.43 -24.64
N ASP A 446 12.52 1.63 -23.82
CA ASP A 446 12.29 2.91 -23.12
C ASP A 446 12.93 2.87 -21.72
N TYR A 447 14.26 2.85 -21.72
CA TYR A 447 15.05 2.77 -20.50
C TYR A 447 14.89 3.98 -19.58
N LYS A 448 14.62 5.16 -20.16
CA LYS A 448 14.41 6.39 -19.38
C LYS A 448 13.15 6.28 -18.53
N THR A 449 12.02 5.90 -19.13
CA THR A 449 10.77 5.69 -18.38
C THR A 449 10.90 4.53 -17.41
N ALA A 450 11.55 3.43 -17.81
CA ALA A 450 11.80 2.28 -16.95
C ALA A 450 12.57 2.65 -15.67
N SER A 451 13.60 3.49 -15.78
CA SER A 451 14.33 4.03 -14.62
C SER A 451 13.42 4.87 -13.72
N ILE A 452 12.66 5.82 -14.27
CA ILE A 452 11.77 6.71 -13.49
C ILE A 452 10.70 5.92 -12.73
N LEU A 453 10.18 4.85 -13.31
CA LEU A 453 9.19 3.99 -12.65
C LEU A 453 9.71 3.40 -11.32
N LEU A 454 11.02 3.26 -11.15
CA LEU A 454 11.67 2.74 -9.95
C LEU A 454 11.91 3.79 -8.87
N ASP A 455 11.75 5.08 -9.16
CA ASP A 455 12.07 6.18 -8.23
C ASP A 455 11.36 6.02 -6.87
N PRO A 456 10.04 5.73 -6.79
CA PRO A 456 9.39 5.62 -5.49
C PRO A 456 9.95 4.49 -4.59
N ILE A 457 10.52 3.44 -5.18
CA ILE A 457 11.16 2.35 -4.43
C ILE A 457 12.61 2.74 -4.08
N ALA A 458 13.36 3.26 -5.05
CA ALA A 458 14.77 3.63 -4.89
C ALA A 458 14.97 4.74 -3.83
N TYR A 459 14.01 5.66 -3.73
CA TYR A 459 14.02 6.79 -2.80
C TYR A 459 13.07 6.58 -1.61
N SER A 460 12.65 5.34 -1.34
CA SER A 460 11.88 5.00 -0.13
C SER A 460 12.59 5.50 1.13
N PRO A 461 11.86 6.11 2.09
CA PRO A 461 12.43 6.57 3.36
C PRO A 461 12.90 5.40 4.24
N HIS A 462 12.39 4.19 4.01
CA HIS A 462 12.77 2.98 4.71
C HIS A 462 13.67 2.10 3.81
N GLY A 463 14.80 1.67 4.37
CA GLY A 463 15.71 0.73 3.73
C GLY A 463 15.07 -0.65 3.54
N SER A 464 15.40 -1.31 2.43
CA SER A 464 14.99 -2.69 2.13
C SER A 464 15.85 -3.28 1.01
N ASP A 465 15.90 -4.61 0.91
CA ASP A 465 16.53 -5.30 -0.22
C ASP A 465 15.91 -4.87 -1.57
N MET A 466 14.62 -4.54 -1.57
CA MET A 466 13.90 -4.05 -2.74
C MET A 466 14.38 -2.66 -3.15
N ARG A 467 14.63 -1.76 -2.20
CA ARG A 467 15.23 -0.44 -2.47
C ARG A 467 16.61 -0.59 -3.11
N ASP A 468 17.44 -1.48 -2.56
CA ASP A 468 18.78 -1.72 -3.10
C ASP A 468 18.72 -2.33 -4.51
N ALA A 469 17.77 -3.23 -4.76
CA ALA A 469 17.50 -3.76 -6.09
C ALA A 469 17.02 -2.68 -7.08
N ALA A 470 16.13 -1.78 -6.64
CA ALA A 470 15.66 -0.66 -7.45
C ALA A 470 16.81 0.29 -7.82
N LEU A 471 17.68 0.62 -6.87
CA LEU A 471 18.85 1.48 -7.13
C LEU A 471 19.80 0.86 -8.16
N ARG A 472 20.08 -0.45 -8.06
CA ARG A 472 20.92 -1.16 -9.05
C ARG A 472 20.28 -1.16 -10.43
N LEU A 473 19.02 -1.58 -10.53
CA LEU A 473 18.31 -1.68 -11.81
C LEU A 473 18.12 -0.30 -12.46
N LYS A 474 17.87 0.72 -11.66
CA LYS A 474 17.79 2.10 -12.12
C LYS A 474 19.11 2.55 -12.76
N ALA A 475 20.25 2.29 -12.11
CA ALA A 475 21.56 2.63 -12.66
C ALA A 475 21.84 1.91 -13.99
N GLU A 476 21.41 0.66 -14.12
CA GLU A 476 21.50 -0.11 -15.39
C GLU A 476 20.66 0.55 -16.49
N PHE A 477 19.41 0.90 -16.21
CA PHE A 477 18.53 1.57 -17.18
C PHE A 477 19.02 2.98 -17.55
N ASP A 478 19.53 3.75 -16.60
CA ASP A 478 20.15 5.06 -16.87
C ASP A 478 21.33 4.92 -17.84
N ALA A 479 22.21 3.94 -17.62
CA ALA A 479 23.33 3.67 -18.53
C ALA A 479 22.88 3.29 -19.95
N GLN A 480 21.87 2.41 -20.06
CA GLN A 480 21.32 2.01 -21.36
C GLN A 480 20.61 3.17 -22.08
N ALA A 481 19.95 4.07 -21.34
CA ALA A 481 19.36 5.27 -21.90
C ALA A 481 20.42 6.21 -22.49
N GLU A 482 21.55 6.40 -21.79
CA GLU A 482 22.68 7.20 -22.27
C GLU A 482 23.33 6.60 -23.53
N GLU A 483 23.53 5.28 -23.58
CA GLU A 483 24.07 4.58 -24.75
C GLU A 483 23.16 4.71 -25.97
N LYS A 484 21.85 4.49 -25.81
CA LYS A 484 20.86 4.65 -26.88
C LYS A 484 20.83 6.08 -27.42
N GLY A 485 20.98 7.08 -26.55
CA GLY A 485 21.08 8.49 -26.93
C GLY A 485 22.32 8.82 -27.75
N LYS A 486 23.44 8.11 -27.55
CA LYS A 486 24.69 8.28 -28.31
C LYS A 486 24.65 7.60 -29.69
N GLY A 487 23.79 6.59 -29.88
CA GLY A 487 23.62 5.86 -31.14
C GLY A 487 22.68 6.49 -32.16
N ALA A 488 21.98 7.58 -31.81
CA ALA A 488 21.14 8.33 -32.75
C ALA A 488 22.03 9.27 -33.61
N PRO A 489 22.05 9.16 -34.95
CA PRO A 489 22.75 10.13 -35.77
C PRO A 489 22.18 11.53 -35.50
N PRO A 490 23.01 12.60 -35.50
CA PRO A 490 22.52 13.94 -35.27
C PRO A 490 21.42 14.24 -36.28
N ALA A 491 20.27 14.71 -35.79
CA ALA A 491 19.16 15.14 -36.64
C ALA A 491 19.69 16.24 -37.56
N GLY A 492 20.04 15.87 -38.78
CA GLY A 492 20.42 16.80 -39.82
C GLY A 492 19.28 17.79 -39.99
N SER A 493 19.57 19.07 -39.81
CA SER A 493 18.63 20.13 -40.10
C SER A 493 18.08 19.92 -41.51
N PRO A 494 16.76 19.82 -41.72
CA PRO A 494 16.22 19.74 -43.07
C PRO A 494 16.53 21.07 -43.75
N THR A 495 17.45 21.04 -44.70
CA THR A 495 17.65 22.12 -45.66
C THR A 495 16.30 22.36 -46.35
N PRO A 496 15.77 23.59 -46.37
CA PRO A 496 14.55 23.87 -47.10
C PRO A 496 14.86 23.76 -48.60
N ALA A 497 14.23 22.81 -49.28
CA ALA A 497 14.26 22.72 -50.73
C ALA A 497 13.17 23.65 -51.33
N PRO A 498 13.42 24.25 -52.50
CA PRO A 498 12.63 25.33 -53.11
C PRO A 498 11.24 24.92 -53.59
#